data_AF-A0A9N9MA15-F1
#
_entry.id   AF-A0A9N9MA15-F1
#
_cell.length_a   1.000
_cell.length_b   1.000
_cell.length_c   1.000
_cell.angle_alpha   90.00
_cell.angle_beta   90.00
_cell.angle_gamma   90.00
#
_symmetry.space_group_name_H-M   'P 1'
#
loop_
_entity.id
_entity.type
_entity.pdbx_description
1 polymer ?
#
loop_
_entity_poly.entity_id
_entity_poly.type
_entity_poly.pdbx_seq_one_letter_code
_entity_poly.pdbx_strand_id
1 'polypeptide(L)'
;MEQAATIEKDTRQQNRSDLWKTLRKFRFTASKFGYVCKRKLFNSEFIKQFVCPPDISHIKAVAHGVKSEQLAINAFLKVYNQFTHYKCALIVHPYAIHLGASPDGILYDAIFSSFGVLEVKCPCSGRANSLEEYTRLKTFRMSYEQNKELRLKTNHNYFYQIQGQMLITGLSWAYFVVFIAKTQQIVCDKILFDQIFCLEMYQKLTQRYDEHLKDVVVLDVTEDVT
;
A
#
# COMPACT_ATOMS: atom_id res chain seq x y z
N MET A 1 11.98 15.97 -9.82
CA MET A 1 10.50 16.05 -9.84
C MET A 1 9.93 15.57 -11.17
N GLU A 2 10.44 16.02 -12.31
CA GLU A 2 9.95 15.66 -13.65
C GLU A 2 10.00 14.15 -13.97
N GLN A 3 11.06 13.45 -13.53
CA GLN A 3 11.15 11.99 -13.64
C GLN A 3 10.07 11.26 -12.82
N ALA A 4 9.75 11.70 -11.60
CA ALA A 4 8.76 11.04 -10.74
C ALA A 4 7.34 11.20 -11.29
N ALA A 5 7.02 12.38 -11.84
CA ALA A 5 5.72 12.64 -12.49
C ALA A 5 5.54 11.82 -13.78
N THR A 6 6.62 11.67 -14.57
CA THR A 6 6.62 10.84 -15.78
C THR A 6 6.43 9.37 -15.44
N ILE A 7 7.15 8.87 -14.42
CA ILE A 7 6.99 7.50 -13.91
C ILE A 7 5.55 7.24 -13.47
N GLU A 8 4.92 8.16 -12.75
CA GLU A 8 3.51 8.01 -12.35
C GLU A 8 2.64 7.83 -13.59
N LYS A 9 2.69 8.77 -14.54
CA LYS A 9 1.87 8.75 -15.75
C LYS A 9 2.00 7.42 -16.52
N ASP A 10 3.22 6.94 -16.71
CA ASP A 10 3.53 5.78 -17.55
C ASP A 10 3.27 4.45 -16.83
N THR A 11 3.04 4.48 -15.51
CA THR A 11 2.81 3.28 -14.69
C THR A 11 1.40 3.16 -14.15
N ARG A 12 0.44 3.99 -14.61
CA ARG A 12 -0.98 3.98 -14.15
C ARG A 12 -1.71 2.66 -14.33
N GLN A 13 -1.22 1.78 -15.19
CA GLN A 13 -1.76 0.42 -15.35
C GLN A 13 -1.23 -0.58 -14.31
N GLN A 14 -0.39 -0.13 -13.38
CA GLN A 14 0.16 -0.89 -12.26
C GLN A 14 0.66 -2.29 -12.66
N ASN A 15 0.03 -3.37 -12.19
CA ASN A 15 0.45 -4.75 -12.42
C ASN A 15 0.50 -5.17 -13.90
N ARG A 16 -0.16 -4.43 -14.80
CA ARG A 16 -0.12 -4.64 -16.25
C ARG A 16 1.01 -3.89 -16.95
N SER A 17 1.72 -2.99 -16.26
CA SER A 17 2.85 -2.26 -16.80
C SER A 17 4.16 -2.95 -16.43
N ASP A 18 4.93 -3.37 -17.42
CA ASP A 18 6.26 -3.94 -17.18
C ASP A 18 7.24 -2.88 -16.64
N LEU A 19 7.08 -1.63 -17.08
CA LEU A 19 7.80 -0.49 -16.49
C LEU A 19 7.50 -0.35 -14.99
N TRP A 20 6.23 -0.49 -14.58
CA TRP A 20 5.85 -0.48 -13.16
C TRP A 20 6.53 -1.63 -12.39
N LYS A 21 6.59 -2.83 -12.97
CA LYS A 21 7.28 -3.97 -12.34
C LYS A 21 8.77 -3.70 -12.20
N THR A 22 9.42 -3.22 -13.27
CA THR A 22 10.86 -2.91 -13.29
C THR A 22 11.21 -1.80 -12.31
N LEU A 23 10.48 -0.69 -12.29
CA LEU A 23 10.75 0.43 -11.38
C LEU A 23 10.47 0.08 -9.91
N ARG A 24 9.74 -0.99 -9.62
CA ARG A 24 9.57 -1.49 -8.25
C ARG A 24 10.69 -2.41 -7.82
N LYS A 25 11.47 -2.97 -8.76
CA LYS A 25 12.73 -3.61 -8.43
C LYS A 25 13.64 -2.54 -7.81
N PHE A 26 14.41 -2.93 -6.80
CA PHE A 26 15.36 -2.05 -6.09
C PHE A 26 14.75 -0.93 -5.23
N ARG A 27 13.42 -0.87 -5.10
CA ARG A 27 12.75 0.08 -4.21
C ARG A 27 11.99 -0.64 -3.10
N PHE A 28 12.06 -0.09 -1.90
CA PHE A 28 11.08 -0.43 -0.88
C PHE A 28 9.75 0.22 -1.26
N THR A 29 8.74 -0.62 -1.51
CA THR A 29 7.38 -0.15 -1.77
C THR A 29 6.56 -0.18 -0.49
N ALA A 30 5.62 0.75 -0.32
CA ALA A 30 4.84 0.93 0.90
C ALA A 30 4.24 -0.37 1.48
N SER A 31 3.73 -1.28 0.63
CA SER A 31 3.19 -2.58 1.06
C SER A 31 4.20 -3.49 1.77
N LYS A 32 5.50 -3.23 1.63
CA LYS A 32 6.60 -3.96 2.25
C LYS A 32 7.20 -3.23 3.47
N PHE A 33 6.84 -1.98 3.75
CA PHE A 33 7.45 -1.17 4.81
C PHE A 33 7.34 -1.83 6.19
N GLY A 34 6.15 -2.32 6.54
CA GLY A 34 5.95 -3.01 7.81
C GLY A 34 6.84 -4.25 7.98
N TYR A 35 7.11 -4.99 6.89
CA TYR A 35 8.01 -6.14 6.92
C TYR A 35 9.46 -5.72 7.12
N VAL A 36 9.91 -4.67 6.45
CA VAL A 36 11.27 -4.11 6.59
C VAL A 36 11.49 -3.59 8.00
N CYS A 37 10.61 -2.72 8.51
CA CYS A 37 10.78 -2.06 9.80
C CYS A 37 10.73 -3.03 11.00
N LYS A 38 10.02 -4.16 10.87
CA LYS A 38 9.88 -5.16 11.95
C LYS A 38 10.91 -6.29 11.86
N ARG A 39 11.64 -6.39 10.74
CA ARG A 39 12.63 -7.43 10.54
C ARG A 39 13.80 -7.21 11.49
N LYS A 40 14.22 -8.26 12.20
CA LYS A 40 15.48 -8.25 12.97
C LYS A 40 16.67 -8.53 12.05
N LEU A 41 16.58 -9.62 11.27
CA LEU A 41 17.64 -10.11 10.37
C LEU A 41 17.30 -9.89 8.90
N PHE A 42 18.17 -9.19 8.19
CA PHE A 42 18.14 -8.96 6.75
C PHE A 42 19.10 -9.94 6.07
N ASN A 43 18.60 -11.12 5.73
CA ASN A 43 19.38 -12.13 5.01
C ASN A 43 19.22 -11.98 3.49
N SER A 44 20.11 -12.64 2.74
CA SER A 44 20.11 -12.62 1.28
C SER A 44 18.77 -13.08 0.68
N GLU A 45 18.12 -14.06 1.29
CA GLU A 45 16.80 -14.54 0.86
C GLU A 45 15.71 -13.46 0.97
N PHE A 46 15.70 -12.70 2.06
CA PHE A 46 14.78 -11.58 2.20
C PHE A 46 15.05 -10.54 1.13
N ILE A 47 16.32 -10.16 0.91
CA ILE A 47 16.73 -9.20 -0.13
C ILE A 47 16.27 -9.66 -1.52
N LYS A 48 16.43 -10.95 -1.86
CA LYS A 48 15.94 -11.54 -3.11
C LYS A 48 14.44 -11.34 -3.31
N GLN A 49 13.62 -11.47 -2.26
CA GLN A 49 12.17 -11.22 -2.35
C GLN A 49 11.81 -9.75 -2.66
N PHE A 50 12.75 -8.80 -2.50
CA PHE A 50 12.58 -7.41 -2.94
C PHE A 50 13.05 -7.18 -4.35
N VAL A 51 14.24 -7.66 -4.67
CA VAL A 51 14.90 -7.44 -5.96
C VAL A 51 14.25 -8.27 -7.08
N CYS A 52 13.92 -9.53 -6.78
CA CYS A 52 13.25 -10.46 -7.67
C CYS A 52 11.99 -11.01 -6.97
N PRO A 53 10.90 -10.21 -6.91
CA PRO A 53 9.68 -10.66 -6.26
C PRO A 53 9.10 -11.88 -7.01
N PRO A 54 8.71 -12.96 -6.29
CA PRO A 54 8.12 -14.12 -6.93
C PRO A 54 6.78 -13.77 -7.58
N ASP A 55 6.44 -14.46 -8.69
CA ASP A 55 5.11 -14.32 -9.27
C ASP A 55 4.07 -14.96 -8.36
N ILE A 56 3.17 -14.13 -7.84
CA ILE A 56 2.06 -14.51 -6.96
C ILE A 56 0.71 -14.47 -7.66
N SER A 57 0.67 -14.25 -8.98
CA SER A 57 -0.57 -14.15 -9.77
C SER A 57 -1.45 -15.40 -9.65
N HIS A 58 -0.82 -16.57 -9.48
CA HIS A 58 -1.47 -17.87 -9.30
C HIS A 58 -2.16 -18.02 -7.92
N ILE A 59 -1.86 -17.16 -6.94
CA ILE A 59 -2.45 -17.24 -5.61
C ILE A 59 -3.92 -16.78 -5.67
N LYS A 60 -4.85 -17.67 -5.31
CA LYS A 60 -6.31 -17.40 -5.34
C LYS A 60 -6.71 -16.09 -4.64
N ALA A 61 -6.08 -15.79 -3.50
CA ALA A 61 -6.35 -14.57 -2.75
C ALA A 61 -5.93 -13.29 -3.52
N VAL A 62 -4.83 -13.35 -4.27
CA VAL A 62 -4.35 -12.23 -5.11
C VAL A 62 -5.31 -12.04 -6.28
N ALA A 63 -5.66 -13.11 -6.99
CA ALA A 63 -6.62 -13.07 -8.09
C ALA A 63 -8.00 -12.57 -7.64
N HIS A 64 -8.46 -12.96 -6.45
CA HIS A 64 -9.68 -12.45 -5.85
C HIS A 64 -9.59 -10.95 -5.54
N GLY A 65 -8.47 -10.51 -4.98
CA GLY A 65 -8.21 -9.09 -4.71
C GLY A 65 -8.34 -8.24 -5.97
N VAL A 66 -7.62 -8.61 -7.02
CA VAL A 66 -7.63 -7.90 -8.32
C VAL A 66 -9.03 -7.83 -8.93
N LYS A 67 -9.81 -8.91 -8.85
CA LYS A 67 -11.18 -8.93 -9.39
C LYS A 67 -12.16 -8.09 -8.58
N SER A 68 -11.96 -8.02 -7.27
CA SER A 68 -12.91 -7.38 -6.34
C SER A 68 -12.59 -5.91 -6.06
N GLU A 69 -11.37 -5.45 -6.35
CA GLU A 69 -10.92 -4.09 -6.04
C GLU A 69 -11.85 -3.00 -6.60
N GLN A 70 -12.19 -3.07 -7.89
CA GLN A 70 -13.09 -2.08 -8.49
C GLN A 70 -14.50 -2.12 -7.88
N LEU A 71 -14.99 -3.31 -7.51
CA LEU A 71 -16.29 -3.45 -6.84
C LEU A 71 -16.26 -2.81 -5.46
N ALA A 72 -15.16 -2.98 -4.72
CA ALA A 72 -14.95 -2.37 -3.41
C ALA A 72 -14.86 -0.84 -3.48
N ILE A 73 -14.13 -0.31 -4.47
CA ILE A 73 -14.04 1.14 -4.73
C ILE A 73 -15.44 1.70 -5.03
N ASN A 74 -16.21 1.02 -5.91
CA ASN A 74 -17.56 1.45 -6.25
C ASN A 74 -18.50 1.41 -5.03
N ALA A 75 -18.41 0.37 -4.19
CA ALA A 75 -19.18 0.26 -2.96
C ALA A 75 -18.84 1.39 -1.98
N PHE A 76 -17.55 1.72 -1.84
CA PHE A 76 -17.08 2.85 -1.04
C PHE A 76 -17.66 4.18 -1.55
N LEU A 77 -17.53 4.48 -2.85
CA LEU A 77 -18.01 5.74 -3.42
C LEU A 77 -19.55 5.87 -3.39
N LYS A 78 -20.28 4.75 -3.37
CA LYS A 78 -21.73 4.78 -3.18
C LYS A 78 -22.12 5.23 -1.78
N VAL A 79 -21.35 4.85 -0.76
CA VAL A 79 -21.58 5.25 0.64
C VAL A 79 -21.02 6.64 0.93
N TYR A 80 -19.85 6.95 0.38
CA TYR A 80 -19.16 8.22 0.54
C TYR A 80 -19.15 9.01 -0.79
N ASN A 81 -20.35 9.46 -1.19
CA ASN A 81 -20.60 10.07 -2.48
C ASN A 81 -20.00 11.48 -2.67
N GLN A 82 -19.43 12.06 -1.62
CA GLN A 82 -18.71 13.34 -1.70
C GLN A 82 -17.32 13.21 -2.34
N PHE A 83 -16.79 11.99 -2.41
CA PHE A 83 -15.44 11.76 -2.92
C PHE A 83 -15.42 11.52 -4.42
N THR A 84 -14.44 12.12 -5.09
CA THR A 84 -14.04 11.72 -6.45
C THR A 84 -12.80 10.85 -6.39
N HIS A 85 -12.83 9.66 -7.01
CA HIS A 85 -11.69 8.75 -7.07
C HIS A 85 -10.86 8.97 -8.33
N TYR A 86 -9.54 8.99 -8.15
CA TYR A 86 -8.54 9.02 -9.20
C TYR A 86 -7.63 7.81 -9.06
N LYS A 87 -7.40 7.11 -10.17
CA LYS A 87 -6.40 6.03 -10.21
C LYS A 87 -5.01 6.61 -9.97
N CYS A 88 -4.21 5.86 -9.23
CA CYS A 88 -2.85 6.21 -8.89
C CYS A 88 -1.88 5.15 -9.40
N ALA A 89 -0.71 5.58 -9.85
CA ALA A 89 0.37 4.70 -10.28
C ALA A 89 1.46 4.52 -9.20
N LEU A 90 2.68 4.17 -9.62
CA LEU A 90 3.85 4.26 -8.78
C LEU A 90 4.25 5.72 -8.57
N ILE A 91 4.25 6.15 -7.31
CA ILE A 91 4.80 7.41 -6.86
C ILE A 91 6.13 7.11 -6.17
N VAL A 92 7.19 7.77 -6.60
CA VAL A 92 8.54 7.67 -6.00
C VAL A 92 8.75 8.89 -5.10
N HIS A 93 9.27 8.67 -3.90
CA HIS A 93 9.51 9.77 -2.97
C HIS A 93 10.56 10.74 -3.57
N PRO A 94 10.26 12.06 -3.61
CA PRO A 94 11.07 13.02 -4.36
C PRO A 94 12.52 13.15 -3.86
N TYR A 95 12.74 12.91 -2.56
CA TYR A 95 14.05 13.02 -1.91
C TYR A 95 14.65 11.68 -1.45
N ALA A 96 13.91 10.58 -1.62
CA ALA A 96 14.28 9.27 -1.11
C ALA A 96 13.90 8.23 -2.15
N ILE A 97 14.64 8.23 -3.27
CA ILE A 97 14.28 7.49 -4.49
C ILE A 97 14.17 5.97 -4.29
N HIS A 98 14.74 5.44 -3.20
CA HIS A 98 14.61 4.06 -2.77
C HIS A 98 13.22 3.72 -2.20
N LEU A 99 12.36 4.73 -1.98
CA LEU A 99 11.01 4.57 -1.45
C LEU A 99 9.97 4.86 -2.53
N GLY A 100 8.95 3.99 -2.60
CA GLY A 100 7.83 4.16 -3.52
C GLY A 100 6.50 3.68 -2.95
N ALA A 101 5.41 4.16 -3.52
CA ALA A 101 4.05 3.79 -3.15
C ALA A 101 3.17 3.64 -4.38
N SER A 102 2.17 2.76 -4.30
CA SER A 102 1.09 2.68 -5.27
C SER A 102 -0.22 2.54 -4.51
N PRO A 103 -0.82 3.65 -4.08
CA PRO A 103 -2.20 3.66 -3.57
C PRO A 103 -3.18 3.01 -4.55
N ASP A 104 -4.26 2.43 -4.01
CA ASP A 104 -5.39 1.95 -4.83
C ASP A 104 -6.22 3.14 -5.40
N GLY A 105 -6.01 4.34 -4.84
CA GLY A 105 -6.43 5.59 -5.46
C GLY A 105 -6.10 6.83 -4.65
N ILE A 106 -6.33 7.97 -5.27
CA ILE A 106 -6.41 9.28 -4.62
C ILE A 106 -7.88 9.69 -4.59
N LEU A 107 -8.34 10.17 -3.44
CA LEU A 107 -9.67 10.73 -3.24
C LEU A 107 -9.56 12.25 -3.22
N TYR A 108 -10.46 12.93 -3.92
CA TYR A 108 -10.72 14.35 -3.73
C TYR A 108 -12.01 14.53 -2.94
N ASP A 109 -11.92 15.22 -1.82
CA ASP A 109 -13.05 15.61 -0.98
C ASP A 109 -13.55 16.99 -1.41
N ALA A 110 -14.72 17.05 -2.03
CA ALA A 110 -15.30 18.31 -2.50
C ALA A 110 -15.73 19.24 -1.35
N ILE A 111 -16.04 18.70 -0.17
CA ILE A 111 -16.50 19.48 0.99
C ILE A 111 -15.34 20.25 1.60
N PHE A 112 -14.21 19.56 1.82
CA PHE A 112 -13.03 20.13 2.45
C PHE A 112 -11.96 20.58 1.45
N SER A 113 -12.21 20.43 0.15
CA SER A 113 -11.26 20.73 -0.93
C SER A 113 -9.88 20.13 -0.68
N SER A 114 -9.84 18.86 -0.28
CA SER A 114 -8.61 18.18 0.14
C SER A 114 -8.43 16.85 -0.57
N PHE A 115 -7.19 16.40 -0.69
CA PHE A 115 -6.86 15.10 -1.26
C PHE A 115 -6.43 14.12 -0.18
N GLY A 116 -6.78 12.85 -0.36
CA GLY A 116 -6.41 11.76 0.53
C GLY A 116 -6.15 10.46 -0.20
N VAL A 117 -5.56 9.51 0.51
CA VAL A 117 -5.22 8.17 -0.02
C VAL A 117 -6.43 7.24 0.13
N LEU A 118 -6.66 6.38 -0.86
CA LEU A 118 -7.52 5.21 -0.74
C LEU A 118 -6.67 3.94 -0.79
N GLU A 119 -6.85 3.08 0.21
CA GLU A 119 -6.26 1.74 0.27
C GLU A 119 -7.38 0.72 0.53
N VAL A 120 -7.53 -0.23 -0.38
CA VAL A 120 -8.59 -1.24 -0.38
C VAL A 120 -7.99 -2.63 -0.12
N LYS A 121 -8.68 -3.42 0.69
CA LYS A 121 -8.39 -4.83 0.89
C LYS A 121 -9.65 -5.65 0.68
N CYS A 122 -9.56 -6.59 -0.26
CA CYS A 122 -10.59 -7.59 -0.52
C CYS A 122 -10.09 -8.96 -0.02
N PRO A 123 -10.17 -9.25 1.28
CA PRO A 123 -9.75 -10.53 1.82
C PRO A 123 -10.52 -11.66 1.13
N CYS A 124 -9.82 -12.72 0.72
CA CYS A 124 -10.45 -13.94 0.22
C CYS A 124 -11.04 -14.73 1.41
N SER A 125 -12.08 -14.19 2.03
CA SER A 125 -12.78 -14.78 3.16
C SER A 125 -13.80 -15.81 2.65
N GLY A 126 -13.33 -16.90 2.04
CA GLY A 126 -14.20 -18.01 1.61
C GLY A 126 -15.00 -18.65 2.75
N ARG A 127 -14.77 -18.21 4.00
CA ARG A 127 -15.38 -18.70 5.24
C ARG A 127 -16.32 -17.73 5.95
N ALA A 128 -16.29 -16.42 5.63
CA ALA A 128 -17.13 -15.45 6.32
C ALA A 128 -18.33 -15.04 5.45
N ASN A 129 -19.52 -15.20 6.01
CA ASN A 129 -20.83 -14.85 5.45
C ASN A 129 -21.37 -13.52 6.00
N SER A 130 -20.65 -12.89 6.92
CA SER A 130 -21.00 -11.60 7.50
C SER A 130 -19.75 -10.88 8.00
N LEU A 131 -19.85 -9.57 8.21
CA LEU A 131 -18.82 -8.80 8.91
C LEU A 131 -18.54 -9.36 10.31
N GLU A 132 -19.58 -9.78 11.01
CA GLU A 132 -19.46 -10.36 12.34
C GLU A 132 -18.59 -11.64 12.32
N GLU A 133 -18.84 -12.55 11.39
CA GLU A 133 -18.01 -13.73 11.19
C GLU A 133 -16.58 -13.36 10.79
N TYR A 134 -16.41 -12.36 9.93
CA TYR A 134 -15.09 -11.91 9.48
C TYR A 134 -14.26 -11.35 10.64
N THR A 135 -14.87 -10.59 11.56
CA THR A 135 -14.17 -10.02 12.73
C THR A 135 -13.62 -11.08 13.68
N ARG A 136 -14.21 -12.28 13.70
CA ARG A 136 -13.74 -13.43 14.49
C ARG A 136 -12.57 -14.18 13.85
N LEU A 137 -12.25 -13.94 12.58
CA LEU A 137 -11.16 -14.62 11.91
C LEU A 137 -9.80 -14.09 12.38
N LYS A 138 -8.81 -14.98 12.53
CA LYS A 138 -7.41 -14.59 12.79
C LYS A 138 -6.82 -13.70 11.69
N THR A 139 -7.42 -13.71 10.50
CA THR A 139 -7.03 -12.85 9.38
C THR A 139 -7.56 -11.42 9.50
N PHE A 140 -8.44 -11.13 10.46
CA PHE A 140 -8.97 -9.81 10.72
C PHE A 140 -7.87 -8.88 11.24
N ARG A 141 -7.63 -7.78 10.53
CA ARG A 141 -6.51 -6.86 10.82
C ARG A 141 -6.94 -5.59 11.55
N MET A 142 -8.22 -5.47 11.86
CA MET A 142 -8.78 -4.33 12.61
C MET A 142 -9.15 -4.78 14.03
N SER A 143 -9.44 -3.83 14.91
CA SER A 143 -9.95 -4.03 16.27
C SER A 143 -11.04 -3.01 16.56
N TYR A 144 -11.97 -3.38 17.44
CA TYR A 144 -12.92 -2.42 17.99
C TYR A 144 -12.22 -1.51 18.98
N GLU A 145 -12.40 -0.20 18.82
CA GLU A 145 -12.09 0.78 19.84
C GLU A 145 -13.20 0.84 20.90
N GLN A 146 -12.97 1.59 21.98
CA GLN A 146 -13.93 1.75 23.09
C GLN A 146 -15.29 2.27 22.61
N ASN A 147 -15.32 3.06 21.54
CA ASN A 147 -16.52 3.60 20.90
C ASN A 147 -17.22 2.62 19.93
N LYS A 148 -16.79 1.36 19.85
CA LYS A 148 -17.27 0.32 18.93
C LYS A 148 -16.97 0.60 17.45
N GLU A 149 -16.11 1.55 17.11
CA GLU A 149 -15.62 1.71 15.75
C GLU A 149 -14.51 0.72 15.45
N LEU A 150 -14.49 0.20 14.21
CA LEU A 150 -13.43 -0.66 13.74
C LEU A 150 -12.25 0.19 13.26
N ARG A 151 -11.09 0.01 13.91
CA ARG A 151 -9.83 0.68 13.55
C ARG A 151 -8.76 -0.30 13.16
N LEU A 152 -7.93 0.08 12.19
CA LEU A 152 -6.75 -0.69 11.79
C LEU A 152 -5.74 -0.69 12.94
N LYS A 153 -5.25 -1.88 13.30
CA LYS A 153 -4.22 -1.99 14.34
C LYS A 153 -2.95 -1.27 13.91
N THR A 154 -2.47 -0.34 14.72
CA THR A 154 -1.27 0.48 14.42
C THR A 154 0.00 -0.38 14.28
N ASN A 155 0.07 -1.50 14.99
CA ASN A 155 1.17 -2.46 14.88
C ASN A 155 1.08 -3.37 13.63
N HIS A 156 0.07 -3.22 12.78
CA HIS A 156 -0.14 -4.08 11.62
C HIS A 156 0.58 -3.56 10.37
N ASN A 157 1.01 -4.43 9.45
CA ASN A 157 1.76 -4.02 8.25
C ASN A 157 0.98 -3.07 7.34
N TYR A 158 -0.35 -3.16 7.30
CA TYR A 158 -1.17 -2.22 6.54
C TYR A 158 -1.11 -0.80 7.10
N PHE A 159 -0.90 -0.62 8.41
CA PHE A 159 -0.77 0.71 8.99
C PHE A 159 0.53 1.38 8.50
N TYR A 160 1.64 0.63 8.49
CA TYR A 160 2.90 1.07 7.89
C TYR A 160 2.74 1.41 6.40
N GLN A 161 1.99 0.59 5.66
CA GLN A 161 1.74 0.84 4.25
C GLN A 161 0.99 2.16 4.03
N ILE A 162 -0.08 2.41 4.78
CA ILE A 162 -0.93 3.60 4.60
C ILE A 162 -0.21 4.88 5.05
N GLN A 163 0.46 4.82 6.21
CA GLN A 163 1.34 5.91 6.65
C GLN A 163 2.45 6.17 5.62
N GLY A 164 3.01 5.11 5.02
CA GLY A 164 4.03 5.21 3.98
C GLY A 164 3.52 5.80 2.68
N GLN A 165 2.29 5.47 2.27
CA GLN A 165 1.62 6.09 1.14
C GLN A 165 1.43 7.59 1.39
N MET A 166 0.86 7.97 2.53
CA MET A 166 0.67 9.39 2.91
C MET A 166 1.99 10.17 2.95
N LEU A 167 3.06 9.58 3.52
CA LEU A 167 4.41 10.14 3.52
C LEU A 167 4.93 10.42 2.10
N ILE A 168 4.75 9.46 1.19
CA ILE A 168 5.27 9.56 -0.18
C ILE A 168 4.45 10.51 -1.04
N THR A 169 3.13 10.55 -0.85
CA THR A 169 2.24 11.44 -1.60
C THR A 169 2.16 12.85 -1.02
N GLY A 170 2.62 13.05 0.21
CA GLY A 170 2.46 14.31 0.95
C GLY A 170 1.01 14.58 1.37
N LEU A 171 0.17 13.54 1.50
CA LEU A 171 -1.25 13.68 1.86
C LEU A 171 -1.46 13.44 3.35
N SER A 172 -2.44 14.11 3.95
CA SER A 172 -2.62 14.14 5.41
C SER A 172 -3.66 13.15 5.95
N TRP A 173 -4.39 12.47 5.07
CA TRP A 173 -5.40 11.48 5.47
C TRP A 173 -5.57 10.38 4.43
N ALA A 174 -6.08 9.25 4.89
CA ALA A 174 -6.37 8.07 4.09
C ALA A 174 -7.66 7.39 4.54
N TYR A 175 -8.32 6.70 3.60
CA TYR A 175 -9.31 5.67 3.92
C TYR A 175 -8.71 4.28 3.72
N PHE A 176 -8.74 3.49 4.78
CA PHE A 176 -8.56 2.05 4.71
C PHE A 176 -9.92 1.38 4.58
N VAL A 177 -10.13 0.65 3.49
CA VAL A 177 -11.41 -0.01 3.20
C VAL A 177 -11.20 -1.52 3.14
N VAL A 178 -12.00 -2.26 3.91
CA VAL A 178 -12.10 -3.71 3.80
C VAL A 178 -13.42 -4.09 3.18
N PHE A 179 -13.39 -4.76 2.04
CA PHE A 179 -14.57 -5.20 1.32
C PHE A 179 -14.78 -6.72 1.45
N ILE A 180 -15.96 -7.10 1.92
CA ILE A 180 -16.37 -8.50 2.10
C ILE A 180 -17.20 -8.89 0.88
N ALA A 181 -16.55 -9.46 -0.13
CA ALA A 181 -17.16 -9.71 -1.44
C ALA A 181 -18.46 -10.54 -1.38
N LYS A 182 -18.57 -11.49 -0.43
CA LYS A 182 -19.74 -12.36 -0.29
C LYS A 182 -21.00 -11.59 0.13
N THR A 183 -20.86 -10.59 0.99
CA THR A 183 -21.99 -9.77 1.48
C THR A 183 -22.07 -8.39 0.85
N GLN A 184 -21.05 -8.03 0.06
CA GLN A 184 -20.82 -6.68 -0.49
C GLN A 184 -20.74 -5.59 0.59
N GLN A 185 -20.45 -5.96 1.83
CA GLN A 185 -20.27 -5.00 2.93
C GLN A 185 -18.87 -4.40 2.89
N ILE A 186 -18.78 -3.13 3.30
CA ILE A 186 -17.51 -2.44 3.54
C ILE A 186 -17.34 -2.11 5.02
N VAL A 187 -16.09 -2.15 5.48
CA VAL A 187 -15.64 -1.53 6.72
C VAL A 187 -14.63 -0.48 6.34
N CYS A 188 -14.78 0.72 6.90
CA CYS A 188 -13.90 1.85 6.59
C CYS A 188 -13.26 2.36 7.88
N ASP A 189 -11.98 2.72 7.78
CA ASP A 189 -11.25 3.45 8.81
C ASP A 189 -10.59 4.66 8.17
N LYS A 190 -10.93 5.87 8.67
CA LYS A 190 -10.25 7.11 8.27
C LYS A 190 -9.02 7.27 9.15
N ILE A 191 -7.86 7.18 8.53
CA ILE A 191 -6.55 7.25 9.18
C ILE A 191 -5.94 8.62 8.87
N LEU A 192 -5.41 9.28 9.90
CA LEU A 192 -4.68 10.54 9.76
C LEU A 192 -3.19 10.27 9.66
N PHE A 193 -2.47 11.17 8.98
CA PHE A 193 -1.02 11.14 8.94
C PHE A 193 -0.44 11.29 10.35
N ASP A 194 0.39 10.34 10.74
CA ASP A 194 1.11 10.36 12.00
C ASP A 194 2.58 10.71 11.70
N GLN A 195 2.93 11.97 11.97
CA GLN A 195 4.24 12.52 11.66
C GLN A 195 5.36 11.80 12.43
N ILE A 196 5.13 11.46 13.70
CA ILE A 196 6.14 10.81 14.54
C ILE A 196 6.36 9.39 14.04
N PHE A 197 5.28 8.65 13.82
CA PHE A 197 5.36 7.29 13.28
C PHE A 197 6.06 7.27 11.90
N CYS A 198 5.71 8.22 11.02
CA CYS A 198 6.31 8.29 9.69
C CYS A 198 7.79 8.63 9.74
N LEU A 199 8.23 9.52 10.64
CA LEU A 199 9.63 9.86 10.82
C LEU A 199 10.44 8.63 11.27
N GLU A 200 9.96 7.90 12.28
CA GLU A 200 10.61 6.68 12.75
C GLU A 200 10.68 5.59 11.67
N MET A 201 9.58 5.42 10.93
CA MET A 201 9.51 4.48 9.81
C MET A 201 10.50 4.85 8.71
N TYR A 202 10.55 6.13 8.32
CA TYR A 202 11.45 6.66 7.31
C TYR A 202 12.92 6.45 7.67
N GLN A 203 13.31 6.75 8.91
CA GLN A 203 14.67 6.55 9.41
C GLN A 203 15.07 5.08 9.32
N LYS A 204 14.21 4.17 9.79
CA LYS A 204 14.45 2.72 9.71
C LYS A 204 14.57 2.23 8.26
N LEU A 205 13.68 2.68 7.37
CA LEU A 205 13.71 2.27 5.95
C LEU A 205 15.00 2.74 5.27
N THR A 206 15.44 3.96 5.55
CA THR A 206 16.65 4.54 4.96
C THR A 206 17.89 3.83 5.47
N GLN A 207 18.00 3.61 6.79
CA GLN A 207 19.08 2.83 7.38
C GLN A 207 19.20 1.44 6.74
N ARG A 208 18.07 0.71 6.62
CA ARG A 208 18.07 -0.63 6.00
C ARG A 208 18.42 -0.62 4.51
N TYR A 209 18.12 0.46 3.81
CA TYR A 209 18.51 0.61 2.41
C TYR A 209 20.02 0.79 2.29
N ASP A 210 20.60 1.71 3.07
CA ASP A 210 22.04 1.96 3.07
C ASP A 210 22.85 0.71 3.49
N GLU A 211 22.36 -0.06 4.47
CA GLU A 211 23.06 -1.25 4.99
C GLU A 211 22.99 -2.48 4.06
N HIS A 212 21.97 -2.59 3.21
CA HIS A 212 21.64 -3.88 2.57
C HIS A 212 21.26 -3.85 1.10
N LEU A 213 20.85 -2.70 0.56
CA LEU A 213 20.35 -2.61 -0.82
C LEU A 213 21.14 -1.66 -1.68
N LYS A 214 21.71 -0.59 -1.12
CA LYS A 214 22.39 0.46 -1.87
C LYS A 214 23.42 -0.08 -2.86
N ASP A 215 24.30 -0.97 -2.40
CA ASP A 215 25.34 -1.55 -3.25
C ASP A 215 24.77 -2.51 -4.30
N VAL A 216 23.69 -3.23 -3.96
CA VAL A 216 22.99 -4.12 -4.90
C VAL A 216 22.36 -3.31 -6.05
N VAL A 217 21.75 -2.17 -5.74
CA VAL A 217 21.16 -1.28 -6.76
C VAL A 217 22.25 -0.70 -7.66
N VAL A 218 23.39 -0.29 -7.10
CA VAL A 218 24.48 0.31 -7.87
C VAL A 218 25.09 -0.70 -8.84
N LEU A 219 25.32 -1.95 -8.42
CA LEU A 219 25.91 -2.99 -9.27
C LEU A 219 25.03 -3.33 -10.48
N ASP A 220 23.71 -3.45 -10.29
CA ASP A 220 22.77 -3.75 -11.39
C ASP A 220 22.71 -2.62 -12.43
N VAL A 221 22.72 -1.36 -11.98
CA VAL A 221 22.72 -0.19 -12.89
C VAL A 221 24.01 -0.11 -13.71
N THR A 222 25.14 -0.62 -13.20
CA THR A 222 26.39 -0.64 -13.96
C THR A 222 26.46 -1.78 -14.98
N GLU A 223 25.79 -2.90 -14.75
CA GLU A 223 25.76 -4.04 -15.68
C GLU A 223 24.79 -3.80 -16.86
N ASP A 224 23.71 -3.04 -16.67
CA ASP A 224 22.75 -2.69 -17.74
C ASP A 224 23.27 -1.60 -18.72
N VAL A 225 24.44 -0.98 -18.44
CA VAL A 225 25.03 0.12 -19.23
C VAL A 225 26.28 -0.32 -20.01
N THR A 226 26.71 -1.58 -19.86
CA THR A 226 27.84 -2.19 -20.58
C THR A 226 27.38 -3.25 -21.56
#